data_AF-A0A2H1KMK6-F1
#
_entry.id   AF-A0A2H1KMK6-F1
#
_cell.length_a   1.000
_cell.length_b   1.000
_cell.length_c   1.000
_cell.angle_alpha   90.00
_cell.angle_beta   90.00
_cell.angle_gamma   90.00
#
_symmetry.space_group_name_H-M   'P 1'
#
loop_
_entity.id
_entity.type
_entity.pdbx_description
1 polymer ?
#
loop_
_entity_poly.entity_id
_entity_poly.type
_entity_poly.pdbx_seq_one_letter_code
_entity_poly.pdbx_strand_id
1 'polypeptide(L)'
;MLVITHTHAEGTLIDGTSKGDGTAEILKTNRWRWGRSIGSWFIPRSRDNRPDHYRIDTTVRSLREAGFEVDLDLDETVRSAAEVEADKIARQNARADSLAAKAERKAKKEEAAWVKSDRARDCLPEGGEPIKIGHHSENRHRKAMEKSWNALGGAVAAKEAAEEATRRAATAARTNAARYSVIQVANRIDKIKAEIRGINRLLDGHTIGKGGPYEEWMPPVTGRAREYQLSRLAEWMDSQTYWQGIRDQQIADGQATNYDKTTITKGGRVKIRGRWGIVKRVNPKTITVATDVGFDLKYTYAEIQDHQPPEA
;
A
#
# COMPACT_ATOMS: atom_id res chain seq x y z
N MET A 1 14.03 -33.46 3.87
CA MET A 1 14.23 -32.70 2.63
C MET A 1 13.42 -31.42 2.71
N LEU A 2 14.05 -30.27 2.49
CA LEU A 2 13.42 -28.96 2.43
C LEU A 2 13.35 -28.51 0.98
N VAL A 3 12.28 -27.83 0.58
CA VAL A 3 12.14 -27.32 -0.78
C VAL A 3 11.84 -25.83 -0.71
N ILE A 4 12.72 -25.00 -1.28
CA ILE A 4 12.47 -23.58 -1.44
C ILE A 4 11.88 -23.36 -2.84
N THR A 5 10.64 -22.92 -2.87
CA THR A 5 9.91 -22.61 -4.11
C THR A 5 9.84 -21.10 -4.30
N HIS A 6 9.93 -20.66 -5.55
CA HIS A 6 9.57 -19.29 -5.93
C HIS A 6 8.73 -19.30 -7.20
N THR A 7 7.59 -18.63 -7.13
CA THR A 7 6.86 -18.18 -8.32
C THR A 7 6.53 -16.71 -8.17
N HIS A 8 6.35 -16.01 -9.28
CA HIS A 8 5.98 -14.60 -9.23
C HIS A 8 4.61 -14.38 -8.54
N ALA A 9 3.67 -15.33 -8.68
CA ALA A 9 2.34 -15.25 -8.08
C ALA A 9 2.31 -15.50 -6.57
N GLU A 10 3.13 -16.41 -6.07
CA GLU A 10 3.07 -16.84 -4.67
C GLU A 10 4.13 -16.14 -3.81
N GLY A 11 5.28 -15.82 -4.40
CA GLY A 11 6.49 -15.35 -3.74
C GLY A 11 7.43 -16.51 -3.42
N THR A 12 8.39 -16.28 -2.52
CA THR A 12 9.34 -17.31 -2.07
C THR A 12 8.86 -17.95 -0.78
N LEU A 13 8.69 -19.28 -0.82
CA LEU A 13 8.21 -20.14 0.27
C LEU A 13 9.23 -21.25 0.56
N ILE A 14 9.09 -21.90 1.71
CA ILE A 14 9.86 -23.10 2.03
C ILE A 14 8.97 -24.15 2.69
N ASP A 15 8.98 -25.34 2.11
CA ASP A 15 8.22 -26.50 2.56
C ASP A 15 9.14 -27.56 3.17
N GLY A 16 8.54 -28.51 3.89
CA GLY A 16 9.25 -29.59 4.60
C GLY A 16 9.75 -29.22 6.00
N THR A 17 9.51 -27.99 6.46
CA THR A 17 9.84 -27.58 7.84
C THR A 17 8.83 -28.12 8.86
N SER A 18 9.29 -28.40 10.06
CA SER A 18 8.50 -28.91 11.19
C SER A 18 8.80 -28.14 12.48
N LYS A 19 7.81 -28.05 13.38
CA LYS A 19 8.03 -27.36 14.65
C LYS A 19 9.08 -28.09 15.48
N GLY A 20 10.16 -27.39 15.83
CA GLY A 20 11.24 -27.94 16.68
C GLY A 20 12.33 -28.68 15.92
N ASP A 21 12.31 -28.67 14.58
CA ASP A 21 13.35 -29.31 13.75
C ASP A 21 14.66 -28.51 13.67
N GLY A 22 14.72 -27.29 14.22
CA GLY A 22 15.88 -26.40 14.17
C GLY A 22 15.90 -25.41 13.01
N THR A 23 15.06 -25.58 11.97
CA THR A 23 15.02 -24.71 10.78
C THR A 23 14.57 -23.28 11.11
N ALA A 24 13.68 -23.13 12.11
CA ALA A 24 13.06 -21.86 12.45
C ALA A 24 14.07 -20.75 12.81
N GLU A 25 15.15 -21.05 13.54
CA GLU A 25 16.13 -20.04 13.95
C GLU A 25 17.00 -19.59 12.76
N ILE A 26 17.34 -20.53 11.87
CA ILE A 26 18.06 -20.23 10.63
C ILE A 26 17.20 -19.33 9.72
N LEU A 27 15.92 -19.68 9.56
CA LEU A 27 14.98 -18.92 8.73
C LEU A 27 14.76 -17.50 9.28
N LYS A 28 14.55 -17.34 10.59
CA LYS A 28 14.43 -16.00 11.23
C LYS A 28 15.68 -15.15 11.03
N THR A 29 16.87 -15.75 11.17
CA THR A 29 18.16 -15.08 10.96
C THR A 29 18.24 -14.53 9.53
N ASN A 30 17.82 -15.35 8.56
CA ASN A 30 17.71 -14.99 7.15
C ASN A 30 16.46 -14.15 6.80
N ARG A 31 15.78 -13.57 7.80
CA ARG A 31 14.63 -12.66 7.66
C ARG A 31 13.36 -13.27 7.06
N TRP A 32 13.23 -14.59 7.10
CA TRP A 32 11.96 -15.27 6.80
C TRP A 32 10.94 -15.02 7.91
N ARG A 33 9.66 -15.11 7.55
CA ARG A 33 8.54 -14.96 8.48
C ARG A 33 7.60 -16.14 8.37
N TRP A 34 7.04 -16.57 9.49
CA TRP A 34 5.99 -17.58 9.50
C TRP A 34 4.64 -16.95 9.16
N GLY A 35 4.00 -17.41 8.08
CA GLY A 35 2.69 -16.96 7.68
C GLY A 35 1.60 -17.89 8.18
N ARG A 36 0.90 -17.52 9.26
CA ARG A 36 -0.17 -18.36 9.85
C ARG A 36 -1.29 -18.72 8.86
N SER A 37 -1.61 -17.83 7.93
CA SER A 37 -2.66 -18.04 6.93
C SER A 37 -2.26 -18.94 5.76
N ILE A 38 -0.96 -19.06 5.50
CA ILE A 38 -0.40 -19.90 4.42
C ILE A 38 0.25 -21.18 4.97
N GLY A 39 0.39 -21.30 6.29
CA GLY A 39 0.97 -22.47 6.93
C GLY A 39 2.43 -22.74 6.56
N SER A 40 3.16 -21.72 6.10
CA SER A 40 4.52 -21.86 5.58
C SER A 40 5.40 -20.65 5.96
N TRP A 41 6.71 -20.86 5.92
CA TRP A 41 7.70 -19.80 6.02
C TRP A 41 7.85 -19.11 4.67
N PHE A 42 7.93 -17.77 4.68
CA PHE A 42 8.04 -16.99 3.45
C PHE A 42 9.03 -15.84 3.59
N ILE A 43 9.59 -15.40 2.46
CA ILE A 43 10.34 -14.14 2.37
C ILE A 43 9.34 -12.98 2.20
N PRO A 44 9.32 -11.99 3.11
CA PRO A 44 8.43 -10.84 2.97
C PRO A 44 8.66 -10.05 1.69
N ARG A 45 7.57 -9.57 1.07
CA ARG A 45 7.60 -8.78 -0.19
C ARG A 45 8.21 -9.51 -1.40
N SER A 46 8.25 -10.84 -1.38
CA SER A 46 8.72 -11.65 -2.52
C SER A 46 7.66 -11.86 -3.61
N ARG A 47 6.37 -11.84 -3.26
CA ARG A 47 5.27 -11.95 -4.23
C ARG A 47 5.28 -10.77 -5.20
N ASP A 48 4.94 -11.04 -6.46
CA ASP A 48 4.96 -10.09 -7.58
C ASP A 48 6.32 -9.40 -7.75
N ASN A 49 7.40 -10.07 -7.34
CA ASN A 49 8.78 -9.63 -7.49
C ASN A 49 9.63 -10.82 -7.90
N ARG A 50 10.78 -10.55 -8.53
CA ARG A 50 11.78 -11.56 -8.84
C ARG A 50 12.36 -12.21 -7.57
N PRO A 51 12.87 -13.45 -7.64
CA PRO A 51 13.46 -14.10 -6.49
C PRO A 51 14.67 -13.31 -5.97
N ASP A 52 14.72 -13.11 -4.65
CA ASP A 52 15.87 -12.51 -3.98
C ASP A 52 16.96 -13.57 -3.85
N HIS A 53 17.70 -13.81 -4.95
CA HIS A 53 18.74 -14.86 -5.01
C HIS A 53 19.72 -14.74 -3.86
N TYR A 54 20.16 -13.53 -3.52
CA TYR A 54 21.11 -13.35 -2.42
C TYR A 54 20.57 -13.90 -1.09
N ARG A 55 19.32 -13.58 -0.74
CA ARG A 55 18.70 -14.10 0.49
C ARG A 55 18.44 -15.61 0.39
N ILE A 56 17.99 -16.10 -0.76
CA ILE A 56 17.74 -17.53 -1.00
C ILE A 56 19.05 -18.31 -0.83
N ASP A 57 20.10 -17.93 -1.55
CA ASP A 57 21.41 -18.59 -1.54
C ASP A 57 22.04 -18.59 -0.14
N THR A 58 21.92 -17.46 0.57
CA THR A 58 22.39 -17.37 1.97
C THR A 58 21.62 -18.31 2.89
N THR A 59 20.30 -18.42 2.69
CA THR A 59 19.44 -19.33 3.47
C THR A 59 19.78 -20.79 3.17
N VAL A 60 19.90 -21.16 1.89
CA VAL A 60 20.27 -22.51 1.43
C VAL A 60 21.58 -22.93 2.05
N ARG A 61 22.60 -22.07 1.98
CA ARG A 61 23.90 -22.34 2.61
C ARG A 61 23.76 -22.59 4.10
N SER A 62 23.05 -21.71 4.83
CA SER A 62 22.87 -21.84 6.28
C SER A 62 22.14 -23.13 6.67
N LEU A 63 21.15 -23.55 5.87
CA LEU A 63 20.40 -24.79 6.09
C LEU A 63 21.26 -26.02 5.79
N ARG A 64 22.03 -26.01 4.70
CA ARG A 64 22.94 -27.12 4.35
C ARG A 64 24.07 -27.28 5.37
N GLU A 65 24.64 -26.18 5.87
CA GLU A 65 25.63 -26.19 6.96
C GLU A 65 25.07 -26.80 8.25
N ALA A 66 23.77 -26.64 8.50
CA ALA A 66 23.07 -27.26 9.63
C ALA A 66 22.64 -28.72 9.36
N GLY A 67 23.03 -29.31 8.23
CA GLY A 67 22.78 -30.71 7.88
C GLY A 67 21.44 -30.97 7.18
N PHE A 68 20.71 -29.93 6.77
CA PHE A 68 19.48 -30.11 5.99
C PHE A 68 19.78 -30.27 4.50
N GLU A 69 19.13 -31.24 3.88
CA GLU A 69 19.05 -31.33 2.42
C GLU A 69 18.02 -30.31 1.90
N VAL A 70 18.42 -29.48 0.94
CA VAL A 70 17.62 -28.36 0.41
C VAL A 70 17.63 -28.36 -1.10
N ASP A 71 16.43 -28.43 -1.68
CA ASP A 71 16.17 -28.27 -3.11
C ASP A 71 15.62 -26.88 -3.44
N LEU A 72 15.88 -26.44 -4.67
CA LEU A 72 15.43 -25.16 -5.21
C LEU A 72 14.55 -25.40 -6.44
N ASP A 73 13.36 -24.80 -6.42
CA ASP A 73 12.47 -24.71 -7.57
C ASP A 73 12.10 -23.24 -7.79
N LEU A 74 12.81 -22.58 -8.70
CA LEU A 74 12.70 -21.15 -8.93
C LEU A 74 12.14 -20.88 -10.32
N ASP A 75 10.86 -20.53 -10.38
CA ASP A 75 10.21 -20.04 -11.58
C ASP A 75 10.34 -18.51 -11.66
N GLU A 76 11.19 -18.06 -12.58
CA GLU A 76 11.44 -16.64 -12.85
C GLU A 76 10.49 -16.03 -13.91
N THR A 77 9.47 -16.77 -14.36
CA THR A 77 8.50 -16.21 -15.29
C THR A 77 7.70 -15.08 -14.63
N VAL A 78 7.83 -13.89 -15.22
CA VAL A 78 7.18 -12.67 -14.73
C VAL A 78 5.76 -12.59 -15.30
N ARG A 79 4.78 -12.30 -14.44
CA ARG A 79 3.41 -12.03 -14.86
C ARG A 79 3.28 -10.62 -15.43
N SER A 80 2.31 -10.43 -16.32
CA SER A 80 2.02 -9.09 -16.85
C SER A 80 1.58 -8.13 -15.74
N ALA A 81 1.83 -6.84 -15.94
CA ALA A 81 1.38 -5.76 -15.08
C ALA A 81 -0.15 -5.78 -14.91
N ALA A 82 -0.90 -6.15 -15.95
CA ALA A 82 -2.35 -6.27 -15.89
C ALA A 82 -2.80 -7.36 -14.91
N GLU A 83 -2.23 -8.56 -14.98
CA GLU A 83 -2.55 -9.66 -14.06
C GLU A 83 -2.15 -9.33 -12.62
N VAL A 84 -0.95 -8.76 -12.45
CA VAL A 84 -0.44 -8.35 -11.13
C VAL A 84 -1.36 -7.31 -10.49
N GLU A 85 -1.79 -6.31 -11.24
CA GLU A 85 -2.66 -5.27 -10.72
C GLU A 85 -4.09 -5.76 -10.49
N ALA A 86 -4.62 -6.65 -11.34
CA ALA A 86 -5.92 -7.29 -11.13
C ALA A 86 -5.94 -8.11 -9.83
N ASP A 87 -4.93 -8.94 -9.57
CA ASP A 87 -4.83 -9.72 -8.35
C ASP A 87 -4.64 -8.82 -7.11
N LYS A 88 -3.86 -7.75 -7.21
CA LYS A 88 -3.75 -6.76 -6.13
C LYS A 88 -5.10 -6.11 -5.82
N ILE A 89 -5.86 -5.71 -6.84
CA ILE A 89 -7.21 -5.15 -6.67
C ILE A 89 -8.11 -6.17 -5.96
N ALA A 90 -8.14 -7.40 -6.44
CA ALA A 90 -8.97 -8.47 -5.87
C ALA A 90 -8.64 -8.70 -4.39
N ARG A 91 -7.35 -8.78 -4.03
CA ARG A 91 -6.91 -8.91 -2.63
C ARG A 91 -7.30 -7.71 -1.77
N GLN A 92 -7.19 -6.49 -2.30
CA GLN A 92 -7.59 -5.29 -1.56
C GLN A 92 -9.11 -5.20 -1.37
N ASN A 93 -9.90 -5.61 -2.37
CA ASN A 93 -11.36 -5.69 -2.26
C ASN A 93 -11.76 -6.73 -1.20
N ALA A 94 -11.21 -7.95 -1.28
CA ALA A 94 -11.47 -8.99 -0.28
C ALA A 94 -11.10 -8.55 1.15
N ARG A 95 -10.00 -7.79 1.30
CA ARG A 95 -9.63 -7.18 2.57
C ARG A 95 -10.65 -6.13 3.03
N ALA A 96 -11.11 -5.26 2.12
CA ALA A 96 -12.12 -4.26 2.42
C ALA A 96 -13.43 -4.91 2.86
N ASP A 97 -13.89 -5.95 2.16
CA ASP A 97 -15.11 -6.69 2.47
C ASP A 97 -15.01 -7.38 3.84
N SER A 98 -13.87 -8.03 4.12
CA SER A 98 -13.61 -8.66 5.42
C SER A 98 -13.65 -7.65 6.57
N LEU A 99 -13.09 -6.45 6.36
CA LEU A 99 -13.11 -5.38 7.34
C LEU A 99 -14.50 -4.75 7.50
N ALA A 100 -15.26 -4.60 6.42
CA ALA A 100 -16.64 -4.15 6.46
C ALA A 100 -17.53 -5.13 7.26
N ALA A 101 -17.44 -6.42 6.96
CA ALA A 101 -18.13 -7.45 7.73
C ALA A 101 -17.71 -7.48 9.21
N LYS A 102 -16.44 -7.17 9.50
CA LYS A 102 -15.96 -7.02 10.89
C LYS A 102 -16.55 -5.78 11.57
N ALA A 103 -16.68 -4.66 10.87
CA ALA A 103 -17.31 -3.45 11.38
C ALA A 103 -18.79 -3.70 11.69
N GLU A 104 -19.52 -4.35 10.80
CA GLU A 104 -20.93 -4.72 11.04
C GLU A 104 -21.10 -5.60 12.29
N ARG A 105 -20.26 -6.64 12.45
CA ARG A 105 -20.26 -7.48 13.66
C ARG A 105 -19.96 -6.68 14.93
N LYS A 106 -19.18 -5.61 14.84
CA LYS A 106 -18.86 -4.75 15.99
C LYS A 106 -19.99 -3.77 16.29
N ALA A 107 -20.64 -3.20 15.28
CA ALA A 107 -21.84 -2.38 15.44
C ALA A 107 -22.98 -3.16 16.12
N LYS A 108 -23.26 -4.40 15.69
CA LYS A 108 -24.26 -5.27 16.36
C LYS A 108 -23.90 -5.55 17.83
N LYS A 109 -22.60 -5.67 18.15
CA LYS A 109 -22.14 -5.86 19.53
C LYS A 109 -22.27 -4.60 20.37
N GLU A 110 -22.03 -3.43 19.78
CA GLU A 110 -22.27 -2.13 20.41
C GLU A 110 -23.77 -1.98 20.76
N GLU A 111 -24.66 -2.19 19.79
CA GLU A 111 -26.11 -2.09 20.01
C GLU A 111 -26.58 -3.02 21.13
N ALA A 112 -26.15 -4.28 21.11
CA ALA A 112 -26.46 -5.23 22.17
C ALA A 112 -25.90 -4.81 23.54
N ALA A 113 -24.74 -4.14 23.57
CA ALA A 113 -24.15 -3.64 24.81
C ALA A 113 -24.92 -2.41 25.35
N TRP A 114 -25.38 -1.51 24.49
CA TRP A 114 -26.26 -0.39 24.88
C TRP A 114 -27.60 -0.89 25.42
N VAL A 115 -28.27 -1.83 24.74
CA VAL A 115 -29.50 -2.46 25.24
C VAL A 115 -29.28 -3.10 26.61
N LYS A 116 -28.12 -3.74 26.84
CA LYS A 116 -27.77 -4.30 28.15
C LYS A 116 -27.54 -3.21 29.21
N SER A 117 -26.89 -2.10 28.83
CA SER A 117 -26.68 -0.93 29.68
C SER A 117 -28.01 -0.31 30.11
N ASP A 118 -28.92 -0.10 29.17
CA ASP A 118 -30.25 0.46 29.43
C ASP A 118 -31.05 -0.44 30.36
N ARG A 119 -31.11 -1.76 30.09
CA ARG A 119 -31.75 -2.71 30.99
C ARG A 119 -31.16 -2.71 32.40
N ALA A 120 -29.84 -2.53 32.53
CA ALA A 120 -29.19 -2.47 33.84
C ALA A 120 -29.49 -1.14 34.56
N ARG A 121 -29.62 -0.04 33.82
CA ARG A 121 -30.05 1.27 34.32
C ARG A 121 -31.52 1.26 34.76
N ASP A 122 -32.40 0.62 33.99
CA ASP A 122 -33.84 0.51 34.32
C ASP A 122 -34.11 -0.35 35.56
N CYS A 123 -33.14 -1.15 36.00
CA CYS A 123 -33.21 -1.90 37.26
C CYS A 123 -32.86 -1.04 38.50
N LEU A 124 -32.40 0.20 38.31
CA LEU A 124 -32.08 1.10 39.41
C LEU A 124 -33.37 1.76 39.96
N PRO A 125 -33.41 2.12 41.26
CA PRO A 125 -34.52 2.88 41.82
C PRO A 125 -34.75 4.18 41.05
N GLU A 126 -36.01 4.45 40.75
CA GLU A 126 -36.42 5.69 40.09
C GLU A 126 -36.05 6.90 40.95
N GLY A 127 -35.54 7.96 40.31
CA GLY A 127 -35.13 9.19 41.02
C GLY A 127 -33.82 9.09 41.82
N GLY A 128 -33.08 7.97 41.75
CA GLY A 128 -31.76 7.87 42.38
C GLY A 128 -31.80 7.79 43.90
N GLU A 129 -32.72 7.00 44.46
CA GLU A 129 -32.86 6.79 45.90
C GLU A 129 -31.48 6.52 46.56
N PRO A 130 -31.15 7.16 47.70
CA PRO A 130 -29.91 6.88 48.40
C PRO A 130 -29.81 5.41 48.88
N ILE A 131 -28.59 4.88 48.96
CA ILE A 131 -28.35 3.56 49.55
C ILE A 131 -28.67 3.61 51.05
N LYS A 132 -29.64 2.80 51.48
CA LYS A 132 -30.00 2.61 52.90
C LYS A 132 -28.95 1.74 53.60
N ILE A 133 -27.95 2.36 54.20
CA ILE A 133 -26.84 1.68 54.91
C ILE A 133 -27.40 0.90 56.12
N GLY A 134 -27.00 -0.36 56.27
CA GLY A 134 -27.43 -1.25 57.35
C GLY A 134 -28.78 -1.92 57.12
N HIS A 135 -29.49 -1.61 56.02
CA HIS A 135 -30.77 -2.22 55.69
C HIS A 135 -30.58 -3.51 54.86
N HIS A 136 -31.50 -4.47 54.96
CA HIS A 136 -31.42 -5.74 54.24
C HIS A 136 -31.36 -5.60 52.69
N SER A 137 -31.76 -4.44 52.15
CA SER A 137 -31.70 -4.14 50.72
C SER A 137 -30.38 -3.50 50.25
N GLU A 138 -29.47 -3.13 51.16
CA GLU A 138 -28.22 -2.42 50.85
C GLU A 138 -27.41 -3.16 49.77
N ASN A 139 -27.14 -4.45 49.99
CA ASN A 139 -26.33 -5.27 49.09
C ASN A 139 -26.95 -5.39 47.69
N ARG A 140 -28.29 -5.43 47.60
CA ARG A 140 -28.99 -5.46 46.32
C ARG A 140 -28.81 -4.15 45.57
N HIS A 141 -28.92 -3.02 46.27
CA HIS A 141 -28.74 -1.70 45.68
C HIS A 141 -27.31 -1.50 45.15
N ARG A 142 -26.29 -1.80 45.97
CA ARG A 142 -24.87 -1.71 45.55
C ARG A 142 -24.59 -2.54 44.30
N LYS A 143 -25.07 -3.79 44.26
CA LYS A 143 -24.93 -4.68 43.10
C LYS A 143 -25.64 -4.15 41.85
N ALA A 144 -26.81 -3.52 42.00
CA ALA A 144 -27.53 -2.93 40.87
C ALA A 144 -26.76 -1.75 40.28
N MET A 145 -26.23 -0.86 41.12
CA MET A 145 -25.36 0.26 40.69
C MET A 145 -24.09 -0.23 40.00
N GLU A 146 -23.38 -1.20 40.59
CA GLU A 146 -22.18 -1.80 40.00
C GLU A 146 -22.48 -2.46 38.65
N LYS A 147 -23.58 -3.20 38.55
CA LYS A 147 -24.00 -3.84 37.28
C LYS A 147 -24.31 -2.79 36.21
N SER A 148 -24.99 -1.70 36.55
CA SER A 148 -25.28 -0.60 35.63
C SER A 148 -23.99 0.08 35.17
N TRP A 149 -23.08 0.41 36.10
CA TRP A 149 -21.78 1.02 35.79
C TRP A 149 -20.93 0.14 34.88
N ASN A 150 -20.81 -1.16 35.19
CA ASN A 150 -20.06 -2.11 34.37
C ASN A 150 -20.69 -2.31 32.99
N ALA A 151 -22.03 -2.30 32.89
CA ALA A 151 -22.72 -2.40 31.62
C ALA A 151 -22.50 -1.16 30.74
N LEU A 152 -22.52 0.04 31.33
CA LEU A 152 -22.20 1.29 30.65
C LEU A 152 -20.75 1.29 30.15
N GLY A 153 -19.78 0.93 31.00
CA GLY A 153 -18.38 0.82 30.60
C GLY A 153 -18.18 -0.18 29.45
N GLY A 154 -18.90 -1.31 29.49
CA GLY A 154 -18.93 -2.28 28.39
C GLY A 154 -19.52 -1.73 27.09
N ALA A 155 -20.57 -0.91 27.17
CA ALA A 155 -21.19 -0.27 26.00
C ALA A 155 -20.25 0.77 25.37
N VAL A 156 -19.59 1.60 26.18
CA VAL A 156 -18.58 2.57 25.69
C VAL A 156 -17.41 1.86 25.01
N ALA A 157 -16.85 0.81 25.63
CA ALA A 157 -15.76 0.03 25.01
C ALA A 157 -16.21 -0.66 23.71
N ALA A 158 -17.46 -1.11 23.63
CA ALA A 158 -18.01 -1.70 22.41
C ALA A 158 -18.16 -0.65 21.30
N LYS A 159 -18.61 0.56 21.64
CA LYS A 159 -18.68 1.71 20.73
C LYS A 159 -17.31 2.08 20.16
N GLU A 160 -16.31 2.27 21.01
CA GLU A 160 -14.94 2.58 20.55
C GLU A 160 -14.40 1.50 19.60
N ALA A 161 -14.66 0.22 19.91
CA ALA A 161 -14.27 -0.89 19.05
C ALA A 161 -15.04 -0.94 17.73
N ALA A 162 -16.29 -0.50 17.69
CA ALA A 162 -17.09 -0.37 16.47
C ALA A 162 -16.61 0.79 15.61
N GLU A 163 -16.39 1.98 16.20
CA GLU A 163 -15.85 3.15 15.51
C GLU A 163 -14.49 2.84 14.87
N GLU A 164 -13.58 2.20 15.61
CA GLU A 164 -12.26 1.81 15.08
C GLU A 164 -12.37 0.80 13.94
N ALA A 165 -13.29 -0.17 14.03
CA ALA A 165 -13.53 -1.12 12.96
C ALA A 165 -14.08 -0.43 11.69
N THR A 166 -15.02 0.51 11.87
CA THR A 166 -15.58 1.33 10.79
C THR A 166 -14.53 2.20 10.14
N ARG A 167 -13.67 2.88 10.92
CA ARG A 167 -12.55 3.67 10.40
C ARG A 167 -11.63 2.82 9.52
N ARG A 168 -11.24 1.63 9.99
CA ARG A 168 -10.37 0.70 9.24
C ARG A 168 -11.03 0.21 7.95
N ALA A 169 -12.33 -0.10 7.98
CA ALA A 169 -13.08 -0.51 6.79
C ALA A 169 -13.12 0.62 5.75
N ALA A 170 -13.42 1.85 6.17
CA ALA A 170 -13.44 3.02 5.29
C ALA A 170 -12.07 3.31 4.67
N THR A 171 -10.97 3.20 5.43
CA THR A 171 -9.62 3.34 4.88
C THR A 171 -9.31 2.25 3.85
N ALA A 172 -9.65 1.00 4.13
CA ALA A 172 -9.42 -0.11 3.21
C ALA A 172 -10.17 0.10 1.88
N ALA A 173 -11.45 0.48 1.94
CA ALA A 173 -12.28 0.75 0.76
C ALA A 173 -11.70 1.84 -0.17
N ARG A 174 -11.00 2.84 0.40
CA ARG A 174 -10.40 3.94 -0.39
C ARG A 174 -9.04 3.61 -1.01
N THR A 175 -8.44 2.47 -0.67
CA THR A 175 -7.05 2.16 -1.05
C THR A 175 -6.88 2.05 -2.57
N ASN A 176 -7.79 1.34 -3.24
CA ASN A 176 -7.75 1.20 -4.70
C ASN A 176 -8.00 2.55 -5.39
N ALA A 177 -9.01 3.31 -4.95
CA ALA A 177 -9.28 4.65 -5.49
C ALA A 177 -8.06 5.58 -5.37
N ALA A 178 -7.33 5.55 -4.24
CA ALA A 178 -6.12 6.33 -4.08
C ALA A 178 -5.00 5.90 -5.05
N ARG A 179 -4.80 4.58 -5.22
CA ARG A 179 -3.79 4.02 -6.11
C ARG A 179 -4.00 4.40 -7.58
N TYR A 180 -5.25 4.48 -8.01
CA TYR A 180 -5.67 4.83 -9.37
C TYR A 180 -6.04 6.32 -9.50
N SER A 181 -5.78 7.16 -8.50
CA SER A 181 -6.00 8.59 -8.63
C SER A 181 -5.11 9.20 -9.71
N VAL A 182 -5.63 10.21 -10.41
CA VAL A 182 -4.99 10.89 -11.55
C VAL A 182 -3.52 11.25 -11.29
N ILE A 183 -3.24 11.82 -10.13
CA ILE A 183 -1.89 12.24 -9.73
C ILE A 183 -0.99 11.03 -9.47
N GLN A 184 -1.50 9.98 -8.80
CA GLN A 184 -0.71 8.78 -8.49
C GLN A 184 -0.36 7.98 -9.74
N VAL A 185 -1.28 7.90 -10.71
CA VAL A 185 -1.03 7.28 -12.01
C VAL A 185 0.08 8.04 -12.75
N ALA A 186 -0.01 9.37 -12.84
CA ALA A 186 1.02 10.18 -13.50
C ALA A 186 2.40 10.03 -12.85
N ASN A 187 2.47 10.12 -11.51
CA ASN A 187 3.73 9.93 -10.77
C ASN A 187 4.33 8.53 -10.97
N ARG A 188 3.48 7.50 -11.08
CA ARG A 188 3.92 6.14 -11.35
C ARG A 188 4.49 6.00 -12.76
N ILE A 189 3.83 6.56 -13.77
CA ILE A 189 4.34 6.59 -15.15
C ILE A 189 5.70 7.28 -15.20
N ASP A 190 5.88 8.40 -14.50
CA ASP A 190 7.15 9.12 -14.45
C ASP A 190 8.28 8.28 -13.83
N LYS A 191 7.96 7.53 -12.77
CA LYS A 191 8.90 6.59 -12.16
C LYS A 191 9.26 5.46 -13.13
N ILE A 192 8.26 4.83 -13.77
CA ILE A 192 8.49 3.77 -14.77
C ILE A 192 9.39 4.27 -15.90
N LYS A 193 9.09 5.45 -16.46
CA LYS A 193 9.92 6.07 -17.50
C LYS A 193 11.35 6.35 -17.02
N ALA A 194 11.55 6.68 -15.74
CA ALA A 194 12.88 6.87 -15.18
C ALA A 194 13.66 5.55 -15.06
N GLU A 195 13.01 4.46 -14.64
CA GLU A 195 13.61 3.13 -14.57
C GLU A 195 14.00 2.63 -15.97
N ILE A 196 13.11 2.76 -16.96
CA ILE A 196 13.39 2.41 -18.36
C ILE A 196 14.62 3.16 -18.88
N ARG A 197 14.70 4.49 -18.64
CA ARG A 197 15.90 5.27 -19.01
C ARG A 197 17.16 4.78 -18.31
N GLY A 198 17.05 4.41 -17.03
CA GLY A 198 18.16 3.88 -16.24
C GLY A 198 18.69 2.56 -16.82
N ILE A 199 17.79 1.66 -17.22
CA ILE A 199 18.13 0.36 -17.81
C ILE A 199 18.74 0.55 -19.20
N ASN A 200 18.13 1.36 -20.07
CA ASN A 200 18.69 1.63 -21.40
C ASN A 200 20.09 2.23 -21.31
N ARG A 201 20.33 3.14 -20.36
CA ARG A 201 21.66 3.70 -20.09
C ARG A 201 22.71 2.63 -19.73
N LEU A 202 22.32 1.54 -19.07
CA LEU A 202 23.20 0.41 -18.81
C LEU A 202 23.42 -0.45 -20.07
N LEU A 203 22.36 -0.65 -20.87
CA LEU A 203 22.39 -1.44 -22.10
C LEU A 203 23.17 -0.78 -23.24
N ASP A 204 23.19 0.55 -23.28
CA ASP A 204 23.84 1.36 -24.33
C ASP A 204 25.24 1.83 -23.92
N GLY A 205 25.59 1.70 -22.63
CA GLY A 205 26.78 2.33 -22.06
C GLY A 205 26.54 3.81 -21.76
N HIS A 206 27.31 4.36 -20.82
CA HIS A 206 27.17 5.76 -20.42
C HIS A 206 28.40 6.32 -19.73
N THR A 207 28.52 7.64 -19.76
CA THR A 207 29.56 8.36 -19.03
C THR A 207 29.08 8.69 -17.61
N ILE A 208 29.90 8.36 -16.60
CA ILE A 208 29.75 8.82 -15.21
C ILE A 208 30.63 10.05 -14.97
N GLY A 209 30.32 10.87 -13.97
CA GLY A 209 31.18 12.00 -13.60
C GLY A 209 31.32 13.11 -14.66
N LYS A 210 30.41 13.14 -15.65
CA LYS A 210 30.48 14.04 -16.81
C LYS A 210 30.75 15.50 -16.42
N GLY A 211 31.79 16.08 -17.01
CA GLY A 211 32.23 17.46 -16.76
C GLY A 211 33.05 17.64 -15.47
N GLY A 212 33.46 16.54 -14.83
CA GLY A 212 34.32 16.53 -13.65
C GLY A 212 35.62 15.75 -13.88
N PRO A 213 36.55 15.77 -12.90
CA PRO A 213 37.85 15.09 -13.02
C PRO A 213 37.77 13.55 -12.98
N TYR A 214 36.60 13.00 -12.66
CA TYR A 214 36.32 11.56 -12.62
C TYR A 214 35.38 11.15 -13.76
N GLU A 215 35.47 11.82 -14.91
CA GLU A 215 34.69 11.46 -16.10
C GLU A 215 35.19 10.13 -16.67
N GLU A 216 34.33 9.12 -16.66
CA GLU A 216 34.66 7.77 -17.12
C GLU A 216 33.55 7.20 -17.98
N TRP A 217 33.92 6.57 -19.10
CA TRP A 217 32.99 5.84 -19.94
C TRP A 217 32.77 4.43 -19.40
N MET A 218 31.52 4.12 -19.06
CA MET A 218 31.08 2.78 -18.71
C MET A 218 30.56 2.08 -19.97
N PRO A 219 31.18 0.97 -20.41
CA PRO A 219 30.71 0.25 -21.58
C PRO A 219 29.33 -0.38 -21.34
N PRO A 220 28.59 -0.72 -22.42
CA PRO A 220 27.38 -1.51 -22.35
C PRO A 220 27.53 -2.76 -21.49
N VAL A 221 26.51 -3.09 -20.69
CA VAL A 221 26.48 -4.40 -20.02
C VAL A 221 26.41 -5.53 -21.05
N THR A 222 27.12 -6.63 -20.77
CA THR A 222 27.25 -7.79 -21.66
C THR A 222 26.89 -9.10 -20.95
N GLY A 223 26.77 -10.19 -21.72
CA GLY A 223 26.47 -11.55 -21.21
C GLY A 223 25.20 -11.61 -20.37
N ARG A 224 25.24 -12.41 -19.29
CA ARG A 224 24.12 -12.62 -18.37
C ARG A 224 23.56 -11.33 -17.75
N ALA A 225 24.43 -10.34 -17.50
CA ALA A 225 23.98 -9.05 -16.98
C ALA A 225 23.11 -8.30 -18.00
N ARG A 226 23.44 -8.40 -19.30
CA ARG A 226 22.64 -7.82 -20.38
C ARG A 226 21.28 -8.51 -20.50
N GLU A 227 21.26 -9.84 -20.52
CA GLU A 227 20.02 -10.64 -20.56
C GLU A 227 19.09 -10.28 -19.39
N TYR A 228 19.66 -10.16 -18.19
CA TYR A 228 18.91 -9.71 -17.01
C TYR A 228 18.32 -8.31 -17.21
N GLN A 229 19.10 -7.33 -17.67
CA GLN A 229 18.59 -5.97 -17.92
C GLN A 229 17.53 -5.95 -19.02
N LEU A 230 17.66 -6.73 -20.09
CA LEU A 230 16.64 -6.86 -21.14
C LEU A 230 15.33 -7.44 -20.58
N SER A 231 15.41 -8.46 -19.74
CA SER A 231 14.23 -9.03 -19.10
C SER A 231 13.51 -8.03 -18.18
N ARG A 232 14.28 -7.19 -17.46
CA ARG A 232 13.72 -6.09 -16.65
C ARG A 232 13.15 -4.98 -17.50
N LEU A 233 13.78 -4.67 -18.63
CA LEU A 233 13.27 -3.67 -19.57
C LEU A 233 11.88 -4.08 -20.08
N ALA A 234 11.71 -5.35 -20.48
CA ALA A 234 10.43 -5.89 -20.91
C ALA A 234 9.34 -5.74 -19.83
N GLU A 235 9.65 -6.08 -18.58
CA GLU A 235 8.75 -5.93 -17.42
C GLU A 235 8.31 -4.46 -17.21
N TRP A 236 9.26 -3.52 -17.27
CA TRP A 236 8.95 -2.11 -17.11
C TRP A 236 8.20 -1.52 -18.32
N MET A 237 8.46 -2.00 -19.53
CA MET A 237 7.72 -1.60 -20.73
C MET A 237 6.28 -2.11 -20.69
N ASP A 238 6.04 -3.34 -20.27
CA ASP A 238 4.69 -3.86 -20.04
C ASP A 238 3.94 -3.05 -18.97
N SER A 239 4.62 -2.74 -17.87
CA SER A 239 4.09 -1.82 -16.85
C SER A 239 3.77 -0.43 -17.40
N GLN A 240 4.63 0.12 -18.27
CA GLN A 240 4.38 1.41 -18.92
C GLN A 240 3.11 1.35 -19.76
N THR A 241 2.95 0.32 -20.58
CA THR A 241 1.76 0.12 -21.43
C THR A 241 0.49 0.08 -20.59
N TYR A 242 0.47 -0.74 -19.52
CA TYR A 242 -0.68 -0.83 -18.64
C TYR A 242 -1.03 0.53 -18.00
N TRP A 243 -0.07 1.20 -17.37
CA TRP A 243 -0.35 2.46 -16.67
C TRP A 243 -0.66 3.62 -17.63
N GLN A 244 -0.08 3.62 -18.82
CA GLN A 244 -0.41 4.60 -19.86
C GLN A 244 -1.84 4.38 -20.35
N GLY A 245 -2.28 3.14 -20.57
CA GLY A 245 -3.68 2.85 -20.92
C GLY A 245 -4.68 3.36 -19.88
N ILE A 246 -4.36 3.21 -18.59
CA ILE A 246 -5.16 3.81 -17.50
C ILE A 246 -5.18 5.34 -17.60
N ARG A 247 -4.04 5.98 -17.86
CA ARG A 247 -3.96 7.44 -18.01
C ARG A 247 -4.78 7.93 -19.20
N ASP A 248 -4.72 7.21 -20.32
CA ASP A 248 -5.44 7.56 -21.53
C ASP A 248 -6.95 7.43 -21.31
N GLN A 249 -7.40 6.39 -20.60
CA GLN A 249 -8.80 6.25 -20.18
C GLN A 249 -9.24 7.40 -19.27
N GLN A 250 -8.42 7.79 -18.28
CA GLN A 250 -8.73 8.94 -17.42
C GLN A 250 -8.89 10.25 -18.19
N ILE A 251 -8.12 10.43 -19.26
CA ILE A 251 -8.25 11.60 -20.14
C ILE A 251 -9.53 11.50 -20.97
N ALA A 252 -9.82 10.33 -21.54
CA ALA A 252 -11.04 10.09 -22.32
C ALA A 252 -12.31 10.30 -21.47
N ASP A 253 -12.29 9.90 -20.20
CA ASP A 253 -13.38 10.08 -19.24
C ASP A 253 -13.48 11.52 -18.70
N GLY A 254 -12.57 12.42 -19.09
CA GLY A 254 -12.50 13.80 -18.59
C GLY A 254 -12.06 13.94 -17.13
N GLN A 255 -11.54 12.88 -16.50
CA GLN A 255 -11.02 12.90 -15.13
C GLN A 255 -9.63 13.53 -15.05
N ALA A 256 -8.84 13.35 -16.09
CA ALA A 256 -7.48 13.86 -16.21
C ALA A 256 -7.35 14.77 -17.43
N THR A 257 -6.41 15.70 -17.36
CA THR A 257 -6.06 16.58 -18.48
C THR A 257 -4.84 16.04 -19.23
N ASN A 258 -4.67 16.44 -20.49
CA ASN A 258 -3.46 16.14 -21.28
C ASN A 258 -2.54 17.37 -21.40
N TYR A 259 -2.53 18.23 -20.38
CA TYR A 259 -1.69 19.42 -20.41
C TYR A 259 -0.20 19.05 -20.26
N ASP A 260 0.62 19.86 -20.92
CA ASP A 260 2.07 19.74 -20.97
C ASP A 260 2.70 21.12 -21.23
N LYS A 261 4.02 21.14 -21.46
CA LYS A 261 4.74 22.37 -21.75
C LYS A 261 4.29 23.08 -23.03
N THR A 262 3.74 22.37 -24.01
CA THR A 262 3.34 22.94 -25.30
C THR A 262 1.96 23.60 -25.23
N THR A 263 1.10 23.08 -24.35
CA THR A 263 -0.28 23.54 -24.17
C THR A 263 -0.43 24.66 -23.14
N ILE A 264 0.48 24.75 -22.15
CA ILE A 264 0.45 25.77 -21.10
C ILE A 264 1.43 26.89 -21.40
N THR A 265 0.95 28.14 -21.36
CA THR A 265 1.74 29.34 -21.63
C THR A 265 1.96 30.20 -20.38
N LYS A 266 3.08 30.92 -20.35
CA LYS A 266 3.36 31.90 -19.28
C LYS A 266 2.34 33.05 -19.38
N GLY A 267 1.85 33.51 -18.23
CA GLY A 267 0.82 34.55 -18.15
C GLY A 267 -0.61 34.03 -18.18
N GLY A 268 -0.84 32.80 -18.68
CA GLY A 268 -2.13 32.13 -18.58
C GLY A 268 -2.51 31.77 -17.14
N ARG A 269 -3.75 31.34 -16.93
CA ARG A 269 -4.27 30.89 -15.63
C ARG A 269 -4.51 29.39 -15.64
N VAL A 270 -4.22 28.72 -14.54
CA VAL A 270 -4.48 27.29 -14.35
C VAL A 270 -5.28 27.05 -13.09
N LYS A 271 -6.17 26.07 -13.12
CA LYS A 271 -6.94 25.62 -11.96
C LYS A 271 -6.28 24.41 -11.33
N ILE A 272 -5.91 24.51 -10.06
CA ILE A 272 -5.25 23.45 -9.29
C ILE A 272 -5.93 23.35 -7.94
N ARG A 273 -6.40 22.14 -7.57
CA ARG A 273 -7.09 21.86 -6.30
C ARG A 273 -8.24 22.87 -6.02
N GLY A 274 -8.99 23.20 -7.08
CA GLY A 274 -10.13 24.12 -7.02
C GLY A 274 -9.79 25.61 -7.06
N ARG A 275 -8.51 26.00 -7.07
CA ARG A 275 -8.07 27.41 -7.07
C ARG A 275 -7.40 27.78 -8.39
N TRP A 276 -7.69 28.98 -8.88
CA TRP A 276 -7.03 29.54 -10.05
C TRP A 276 -5.73 30.25 -9.64
N GLY A 277 -4.68 30.12 -10.44
CA GLY A 277 -3.43 30.86 -10.26
C GLY A 277 -2.77 31.19 -11.59
N ILE A 278 -1.90 32.20 -11.59
CA ILE A 278 -1.24 32.70 -12.81
C ILE A 278 0.08 31.95 -13.03
N VAL A 279 0.30 31.45 -14.24
CA VAL A 279 1.52 30.75 -14.62
C VAL A 279 2.68 31.74 -14.77
N LYS A 280 3.69 31.63 -13.89
CA LYS A 280 4.91 32.46 -13.90
C LYS A 280 6.04 31.82 -14.70
N ARG A 281 6.16 30.48 -14.67
CA ARG A 281 7.20 29.73 -15.37
C ARG A 281 6.68 28.39 -15.86
N VAL A 282 7.12 27.98 -17.04
CA VAL A 282 6.79 26.69 -17.66
C VAL A 282 8.09 25.90 -17.86
N ASN A 283 8.29 24.84 -17.08
CA ASN A 283 9.43 23.92 -17.20
C ASN A 283 8.96 22.60 -17.84
N PRO A 284 9.87 21.74 -18.37
CA PRO A 284 9.47 20.50 -19.03
C PRO A 284 8.55 19.56 -18.23
N LYS A 285 8.62 19.56 -16.89
CA LYS A 285 7.81 18.67 -16.02
C LYS A 285 6.90 19.39 -15.05
N THR A 286 7.08 20.69 -14.88
CA THR A 286 6.43 21.45 -13.81
C THR A 286 6.13 22.87 -14.26
N ILE A 287 5.09 23.45 -13.71
CA ILE A 287 4.82 24.89 -13.81
C ILE A 287 5.02 25.55 -12.44
N THR A 288 5.42 26.82 -12.47
CA THR A 288 5.42 27.69 -11.29
C THR A 288 4.21 28.61 -11.39
N VAL A 289 3.37 28.57 -10.37
CA VAL A 289 2.08 29.27 -10.32
C VAL A 289 2.08 30.24 -9.16
N ALA A 290 1.80 31.50 -9.44
CA ALA A 290 1.56 32.50 -8.42
C ALA A 290 0.22 32.21 -7.76
N THR A 291 0.22 32.20 -6.43
CA THR A 291 -0.96 31.92 -5.62
C THR A 291 -1.42 33.15 -4.86
N ASP A 292 -2.69 33.18 -4.49
CA ASP A 292 -3.31 34.30 -3.75
C ASP A 292 -2.73 34.48 -2.33
N VAL A 293 -1.89 33.54 -1.86
CA VAL A 293 -1.26 33.57 -0.53
C VAL A 293 0.15 34.17 -0.53
N GLY A 294 0.55 34.84 -1.63
CA GLY A 294 1.75 35.69 -1.66
C GLY A 294 3.07 34.97 -1.93
N PHE A 295 3.05 33.68 -2.29
CA PHE A 295 4.23 32.95 -2.74
C PHE A 295 3.94 32.04 -3.95
N ASP A 296 4.99 31.77 -4.72
CA ASP A 296 4.94 30.93 -5.90
C ASP A 296 5.06 29.44 -5.50
N LEU A 297 4.16 28.62 -6.05
CA LEU A 297 4.18 27.17 -5.85
C LEU A 297 4.49 26.44 -7.15
N LYS A 298 5.17 25.29 -7.02
CA LYS A 298 5.50 24.41 -8.14
C LYS A 298 4.52 23.25 -8.19
N TYR A 299 3.98 23.00 -9.38
CA TYR A 299 3.03 21.92 -9.62
C TYR A 299 3.43 21.11 -10.85
N THR A 300 3.06 19.83 -10.85
CA THR A 300 3.17 18.99 -12.05
C THR A 300 1.99 19.26 -12.99
N TYR A 301 2.16 18.96 -14.28
CA TYR A 301 1.06 19.12 -15.25
C TYR A 301 -0.15 18.25 -14.93
N ALA A 302 0.06 17.07 -14.33
CA ALA A 302 -1.02 16.17 -13.95
C ALA A 302 -1.94 16.72 -12.84
N GLU A 303 -1.54 17.79 -12.15
CA GLU A 303 -2.35 18.47 -11.13
C GLU A 303 -3.26 19.56 -11.72
N ILE A 304 -3.07 19.93 -12.99
CA ILE A 304 -3.87 20.96 -13.66
C ILE A 304 -5.24 20.37 -14.01
N GLN A 305 -6.28 21.01 -13.47
CA GLN A 305 -7.68 20.65 -13.68
C GLN A 305 -8.31 21.43 -14.85
N ASP A 306 -7.81 22.64 -15.13
CA ASP A 306 -8.31 23.52 -16.18
C ASP A 306 -7.25 24.59 -16.53
N HIS A 307 -7.32 25.17 -17.73
CA HIS A 307 -6.38 26.17 -18.22
C HIS A 307 -7.09 27.25 -19.06
N GLN A 308 -6.74 28.50 -18.80
CA GLN A 308 -7.13 29.67 -19.58
C GLN A 308 -5.85 30.33 -20.15
N PRO A 309 -5.76 30.54 -21.48
CA PRO A 309 -4.63 31.24 -22.06
C PRO A 309 -4.56 32.70 -21.55
N PRO A 310 -3.39 33.36 -21.63
CA PRO A 310 -3.29 34.78 -21.31
C PRO A 310 -4.23 35.58 -22.21
N GLU A 311 -4.86 36.62 -21.65
CA GLU A 311 -5.57 37.63 -22.44
C GLU A 311 -4.56 38.32 -23.38
N ALA A 312 -4.97 38.50 -24.63
CA ALA A 312 -4.13 39.02 -25.72
C ALA A 312 -3.75 40.48 -25.53
#